data_AF-A0A819FB89-F1
#
_entry.id   AF-A0A819FB89-F1
#
_cell.length_a   1.000
_cell.length_b   1.000
_cell.length_c   1.000
_cell.angle_alpha   90.00
_cell.angle_beta   90.00
_cell.angle_gamma   90.00
#
_symmetry.space_group_name_H-M   'P 1'
#
loop_
_entity.id
_entity.type
_entity.pdbx_description
1 polymer ?
#
loop_
_entity_poly.entity_id
_entity_poly.type
_entity_poly.pdbx_seq_one_letter_code
_entity_poly.pdbx_strand_id
1 'polypeptide(L)'
;MFINFKGKIEPFFNHVFIKRQQAAFFEKMKIISNDEIICIQMDFSENFRLCMQNAVQNSYYSQDAVSLFTTYVWYAGGGGGESFVYISNNLTHDKYCVNASIDNLLEQLTQRFQHLQQVHIFSDGSSQQLKQKFLFRNVCRLSQQHKMDLSWHYFATSQGKGVVDAVGGTLNRLVHRAIKSGERCTSAADFVKIAQSKTTTINVMELTQDCIDESKGQLEQLFKATKSVPETKKNSFNKSSSK
;
A
#
# COMPACT_ATOMS: atom_id res chain seq x y z
N MET A 1 40.94 0.62 0.27
CA MET A 1 39.67 1.11 -0.34
C MET A 1 39.20 0.28 -1.54
N PHE A 2 40.09 -0.16 -2.46
CA PHE A 2 39.72 -0.92 -3.67
C PHE A 2 39.21 -2.37 -3.46
N ILE A 3 39.65 -3.08 -2.41
CA ILE A 3 39.26 -4.48 -2.13
C ILE A 3 37.75 -4.60 -1.82
N ASN A 4 37.14 -3.54 -1.28
CA ASN A 4 35.73 -3.53 -0.86
C ASN A 4 34.75 -3.35 -2.04
N PHE A 5 35.23 -2.95 -3.22
CA PHE A 5 34.38 -2.76 -4.41
C PHE A 5 34.22 -4.06 -5.21
N LYS A 6 35.29 -4.83 -5.41
CA LYS A 6 35.23 -6.12 -6.16
C LYS A 6 34.21 -7.10 -5.57
N GLY A 7 34.14 -7.22 -4.24
CA GLY A 7 33.17 -8.11 -3.56
C GLY A 7 31.72 -7.63 -3.62
N LYS A 8 31.46 -6.40 -4.08
CA LYS A 8 30.09 -5.84 -4.22
C LYS A 8 29.57 -5.90 -5.66
N ILE A 9 30.43 -6.21 -6.64
CA ILE A 9 30.08 -6.23 -8.07
C ILE A 9 29.04 -7.30 -8.37
N GLU A 10 29.26 -8.54 -7.91
CA GLU A 10 28.34 -9.65 -8.16
C GLU A 10 26.96 -9.45 -7.48
N PRO A 11 26.88 -9.11 -6.18
CA PRO A 11 25.60 -8.75 -5.55
C PRO A 11 24.89 -7.58 -6.25
N PHE A 12 25.65 -6.60 -6.74
CA PHE A 12 25.11 -5.48 -7.49
C PHE A 12 24.51 -5.92 -8.84
N PHE A 13 25.21 -6.73 -9.63
CA PHE A 13 24.68 -7.24 -10.89
C PHE A 13 23.44 -8.10 -10.69
N ASN A 14 23.43 -8.96 -9.67
CA ASN A 14 22.24 -9.75 -9.31
C ASN A 14 21.06 -8.85 -8.92
N HIS A 15 21.30 -7.82 -8.10
CA HIS A 15 20.27 -6.84 -7.74
C HIS A 15 19.74 -6.10 -8.98
N VAL A 16 20.62 -5.64 -9.88
CA VAL A 16 20.24 -4.95 -11.12
C VAL A 16 19.43 -5.87 -12.04
N PHE A 17 19.83 -7.14 -12.17
CA PHE A 17 19.11 -8.14 -12.96
C PHE A 17 17.71 -8.38 -12.40
N ILE A 18 17.59 -8.70 -11.11
CA ILE A 18 16.29 -8.92 -10.45
C ILE A 18 15.40 -7.69 -10.60
N LYS A 19 15.95 -6.50 -10.33
CA LYS A 19 15.25 -5.23 -10.49
C LYS A 19 14.66 -5.08 -11.90
N ARG A 20 15.47 -5.31 -12.94
CA ARG A 20 15.04 -5.17 -14.33
C ARG A 20 13.94 -6.16 -14.69
N GLN A 21 14.06 -7.40 -14.23
CA GLN A 21 13.05 -8.44 -14.49
C GLN A 21 11.73 -8.14 -13.78
N GLN A 22 11.77 -7.70 -12.53
CA GLN A 22 10.57 -7.32 -11.78
C GLN A 22 9.90 -6.09 -12.39
N ALA A 23 10.67 -5.08 -12.80
CA ALA A 23 10.14 -3.90 -13.48
C ALA A 23 9.52 -4.27 -14.84
N ALA A 24 10.20 -5.09 -15.65
CA ALA A 24 9.68 -5.54 -16.94
C ALA A 24 8.38 -6.36 -16.77
N PHE A 25 8.31 -7.20 -15.75
CA PHE A 25 7.10 -7.96 -15.43
C PHE A 25 5.96 -7.03 -14.98
N PHE A 26 6.24 -6.02 -14.15
CA PHE A 26 5.25 -5.01 -13.76
C PHE A 26 4.72 -4.22 -14.97
N GLU A 27 5.60 -3.76 -15.86
CA GLU A 27 5.19 -3.08 -17.10
C GLU A 27 4.31 -3.99 -17.97
N LYS A 28 4.68 -5.28 -18.10
CA LYS A 28 3.86 -6.27 -18.80
C LYS A 28 2.46 -6.39 -18.17
N MET A 29 2.37 -6.50 -16.84
CA MET A 29 1.08 -6.62 -16.12
C MET A 29 0.20 -5.38 -16.30
N LYS A 30 0.78 -4.18 -16.33
CA LYS A 30 0.01 -2.97 -16.65
C LYS A 30 -0.57 -3.01 -18.07
N ILE A 31 0.23 -3.42 -19.06
CA ILE A 31 -0.20 -3.44 -20.47
C ILE A 31 -1.31 -4.48 -20.72
N ILE A 32 -1.19 -5.68 -20.13
CA ILE A 32 -2.20 -6.73 -20.34
C ILE A 32 -3.46 -6.51 -19.50
N SER A 33 -3.42 -5.61 -18.51
CA SER A 33 -4.53 -5.41 -17.58
C SER A 33 -5.80 -5.01 -18.32
N ASN A 34 -6.93 -5.58 -17.94
CA ASN A 34 -8.25 -5.34 -18.49
C ASN A 34 -9.29 -5.59 -17.38
N ASP A 35 -10.56 -5.72 -17.74
CA ASP A 35 -11.64 -5.89 -16.76
C ASP A 35 -11.67 -7.31 -16.12
N GLU A 36 -10.99 -8.29 -16.72
CA GLU A 36 -10.83 -9.65 -16.18
C GLU A 36 -9.50 -9.82 -15.43
N ILE A 37 -8.44 -9.11 -15.83
CA ILE A 37 -7.09 -9.19 -15.27
C ILE A 37 -6.67 -7.80 -14.79
N ILE A 38 -6.60 -7.58 -13.49
CA ILE A 38 -6.24 -6.28 -12.93
C ILE A 38 -4.81 -6.27 -12.42
N CYS A 39 -4.11 -5.15 -12.66
CA CYS A 39 -2.80 -4.88 -12.07
C CYS A 39 -2.96 -3.79 -11.01
N ILE A 40 -2.43 -4.00 -9.81
CA ILE A 40 -2.50 -3.06 -8.69
C ILE A 40 -1.10 -2.77 -8.18
N GLN A 41 -0.78 -1.50 -7.95
CA GLN A 41 0.37 -1.10 -7.14
C GLN A 41 -0.17 -0.51 -5.84
N MET A 42 0.45 -0.86 -4.71
CA MET A 42 0.06 -0.33 -3.40
C MET A 42 1.26 -0.06 -2.49
N ASP A 43 1.15 0.97 -1.66
CA ASP A 43 2.11 1.30 -0.61
C ASP A 43 1.46 2.13 0.52
N PHE A 44 2.19 2.33 1.60
CA PHE A 44 1.87 3.38 2.57
C PHE A 44 2.58 4.67 2.18
N SER A 45 1.82 5.75 2.03
CA SER A 45 2.40 7.09 1.91
C SER A 45 2.84 7.61 3.27
N GLU A 46 3.56 8.74 3.29
CA GLU A 46 3.91 9.42 4.52
C GLU A 46 2.65 9.85 5.28
N ASN A 47 2.62 9.56 6.59
CA ASN A 47 1.53 9.96 7.47
C ASN A 47 1.30 11.47 7.40
N PHE A 48 0.04 11.86 7.28
CA PHE A 48 -0.32 13.26 7.25
C PHE A 48 -0.51 13.78 8.68
N ARG A 49 0.29 14.77 9.06
CA ARG A 49 0.14 15.45 10.35
C ARG A 49 -1.08 16.36 10.31
N LEU A 50 -2.00 16.15 11.23
CA LEU A 50 -3.16 17.03 11.40
C LEU A 50 -2.67 18.31 12.05
N CYS A 51 -2.68 19.40 11.28
CA CYS A 51 -2.29 20.71 11.75
C CYS A 51 -3.54 21.53 12.05
N MET A 52 -3.72 21.95 13.31
CA MET A 52 -4.65 23.04 13.62
C MET A 52 -3.95 24.38 13.37
N GLN A 53 -4.50 25.20 12.46
CA GLN A 53 -4.16 26.62 12.46
C GLN A 53 -4.61 27.21 13.80
N ASN A 54 -3.66 27.75 14.58
CA ASN A 54 -3.84 28.37 15.90
C ASN A 54 -3.89 27.45 17.13
N ALA A 55 -3.29 26.25 17.08
CA ALA A 55 -3.13 25.45 18.29
C ALA A 55 -2.14 26.10 19.28
N VAL A 56 -2.53 26.19 20.55
CA VAL A 56 -1.69 26.71 21.64
C VAL A 56 -0.49 25.76 21.82
N GLN A 57 0.69 26.32 22.12
CA GLN A 57 1.99 25.63 22.26
C GLN A 57 2.00 24.35 23.12
N ASN A 58 0.97 24.11 23.95
CA ASN A 58 0.78 22.89 24.74
C ASN A 58 0.23 21.67 23.98
N SER A 59 -0.25 21.78 22.74
CA SER A 59 -0.69 20.64 21.93
C SER A 59 0.47 19.86 21.26
N TYR A 60 1.71 20.11 21.70
CA TYR A 60 2.94 19.56 21.10
C TYR A 60 3.13 18.05 21.32
N TYR A 61 2.40 17.42 22.25
CA TYR A 61 2.63 16.03 22.64
C TYR A 61 1.66 15.01 22.01
N SER A 62 0.59 15.44 21.36
CA SER A 62 -0.28 14.59 20.53
C SER A 62 -0.48 15.27 19.18
N GLN A 63 0.54 15.20 18.31
CA GLN A 63 0.30 15.50 16.90
C GLN A 63 -0.46 14.32 16.31
N ASP A 64 -1.78 14.40 16.37
CA ASP A 64 -2.66 13.45 15.71
C ASP A 64 -2.27 13.44 14.23
N ALA A 65 -1.99 12.26 13.71
CA ALA A 65 -1.69 12.05 12.32
C ALA A 65 -2.64 10.98 11.78
N VAL A 66 -2.82 11.00 10.46
CA VAL A 66 -3.56 9.96 9.76
C VAL A 66 -2.61 9.19 8.85
N SER A 67 -2.85 7.90 8.72
CA SER A 67 -2.14 7.04 7.78
C SER A 67 -2.84 7.05 6.43
N LEU A 68 -2.07 6.85 5.37
CA LEU A 68 -2.55 6.81 3.99
C LEU A 68 -2.08 5.53 3.33
N PHE A 69 -2.99 4.60 3.08
CA PHE A 69 -2.73 3.43 2.25
C PHE A 69 -3.14 3.75 0.82
N THR A 70 -2.14 3.96 -0.05
CA THR A 70 -2.33 4.42 -1.42
C THR A 70 -2.24 3.27 -2.39
N THR A 71 -3.16 3.23 -3.34
CA THR A 71 -3.20 2.23 -4.39
C THR A 71 -3.48 2.87 -5.74
N TYR A 72 -2.97 2.23 -6.79
CA TYR A 72 -3.33 2.54 -8.16
C TYR A 72 -3.69 1.25 -8.87
N VAL A 73 -4.81 1.27 -9.58
CA VAL A 73 -5.40 0.13 -10.26
C VAL A 73 -5.36 0.40 -11.76
N TRP A 74 -4.70 -0.47 -12.54
CA TRP A 74 -4.72 -0.46 -14.00
C TRP A 74 -5.71 -1.50 -14.53
N TYR A 75 -6.47 -1.08 -15.55
CA TYR A 75 -7.43 -1.88 -16.29
C TYR A 75 -7.59 -1.31 -17.73
N ALA A 76 -8.52 -1.83 -18.53
CA ALA A 76 -8.79 -1.39 -19.91
C ALA A 76 -7.55 -1.29 -20.84
N GLY A 77 -6.74 -2.34 -20.90
CA GLY A 77 -5.56 -2.44 -21.76
C GLY A 77 -4.40 -1.53 -21.33
N GLY A 78 -4.34 -1.17 -20.04
CA GLY A 78 -3.35 -0.23 -19.50
C GLY A 78 -3.58 1.24 -19.87
N GLY A 79 -4.61 1.55 -20.67
CA GLY A 79 -5.04 2.91 -21.00
C GLY A 79 -5.97 3.52 -19.94
N GLY A 80 -6.61 2.67 -19.13
CA GLY A 80 -7.43 3.08 -17.98
C GLY A 80 -6.70 2.85 -16.66
N GLY A 81 -7.04 3.67 -15.67
CA GLY A 81 -6.62 3.43 -14.30
C GLY A 81 -7.15 4.46 -13.33
N GLU A 82 -7.26 4.06 -12.07
CA GLU A 82 -7.79 4.91 -11.02
C GLU A 82 -7.02 4.70 -9.71
N SER A 83 -7.03 5.75 -8.89
CA SER A 83 -6.35 5.75 -7.59
C SER A 83 -7.36 5.54 -6.48
N PHE A 84 -7.07 4.62 -5.56
CA PHE A 84 -7.82 4.49 -4.30
C PHE A 84 -6.90 4.77 -3.13
N VAL A 85 -7.39 5.56 -2.17
CA VAL A 85 -6.64 5.88 -0.95
C VAL A 85 -7.52 5.69 0.26
N TYR A 86 -7.02 4.87 1.19
CA TYR A 86 -7.65 4.62 2.48
C TYR A 86 -6.96 5.46 3.55
N ILE A 87 -7.74 6.32 4.22
CA ILE A 87 -7.28 7.20 5.28
C ILE A 87 -7.71 6.61 6.62
N SER A 88 -6.79 6.49 7.57
CA SER A 88 -7.12 5.98 8.91
C SER A 88 -6.50 6.82 10.02
N ASN A 89 -7.21 6.93 11.14
CA ASN A 89 -6.64 7.41 12.40
C ASN A 89 -5.65 6.40 13.00
N ASN A 90 -5.67 5.14 12.53
CA ASN A 90 -4.75 4.10 12.98
C ASN A 90 -3.38 4.22 12.28
N LEU A 91 -2.31 4.38 13.05
CA LEU A 91 -0.94 4.56 12.55
C LEU A 91 -0.08 3.29 12.64
N THR A 92 -0.65 2.15 13.04
CA THR A 92 0.13 0.93 13.32
C THR A 92 0.66 0.27 12.05
N HIS A 93 0.00 0.51 10.91
CA HIS A 93 0.28 -0.13 9.62
C HIS A 93 0.36 -1.66 9.73
N ASP A 94 -0.41 -2.23 10.66
CA ASP A 94 -0.30 -3.64 10.97
C ASP A 94 -1.02 -4.52 9.94
N LYS A 95 -0.87 -5.83 10.11
CA LYS A 95 -1.48 -6.83 9.23
C LYS A 95 -3.02 -6.77 9.15
N TYR A 96 -3.69 -6.25 10.18
CA TYR A 96 -5.16 -6.15 10.19
C TYR A 96 -5.62 -4.92 9.41
N CYS A 97 -4.91 -3.81 9.57
CA CYS A 97 -5.09 -2.61 8.76
C CYS A 97 -4.86 -2.91 7.27
N VAL A 98 -3.73 -3.55 6.94
CA VAL A 98 -3.41 -3.97 5.56
C VAL A 98 -4.50 -4.89 5.00
N ASN A 99 -4.96 -5.88 5.78
CA ASN A 99 -6.05 -6.74 5.33
C ASN A 99 -7.34 -5.96 5.07
N ALA A 100 -7.76 -5.10 6.00
CA ALA A 100 -9.02 -4.36 5.87
C ALA A 100 -9.00 -3.45 4.64
N SER A 101 -7.87 -2.80 4.34
CA SER A 101 -7.72 -2.00 3.11
C SER A 101 -7.81 -2.84 1.84
N ILE A 102 -7.11 -3.97 1.79
CA ILE A 102 -7.11 -4.85 0.60
C ILE A 102 -8.50 -5.48 0.40
N ASP A 103 -9.13 -5.94 1.47
CA ASP A 103 -10.43 -6.61 1.39
C ASP A 103 -11.51 -5.65 0.86
N ASN A 104 -11.53 -4.42 1.38
CA ASN A 104 -12.42 -3.38 0.90
C ASN A 104 -12.16 -3.01 -0.56
N LEU A 105 -10.88 -2.94 -0.98
CA LEU A 105 -10.52 -2.67 -2.38
C LEU A 105 -11.01 -3.80 -3.29
N LEU A 106 -10.74 -5.06 -2.93
CA LEU A 106 -11.17 -6.21 -3.72
C LEU A 106 -12.68 -6.29 -3.83
N GLU A 107 -13.42 -6.00 -2.75
CA GLU A 107 -14.88 -5.93 -2.78
C GLU A 107 -15.37 -4.91 -3.82
N GLN A 108 -14.82 -3.69 -3.83
CA GLN A 108 -15.18 -2.68 -4.83
C GLN A 108 -14.84 -3.12 -6.25
N LEU A 109 -13.68 -3.74 -6.45
CA LEU A 109 -13.27 -4.23 -7.77
C LEU A 109 -14.20 -5.34 -8.26
N THR A 110 -14.62 -6.29 -7.40
CA THR A 110 -15.57 -7.35 -7.78
C THR A 110 -16.97 -6.82 -8.09
N GLN A 111 -17.41 -5.77 -7.40
CA GLN A 111 -18.69 -5.10 -7.70
C GLN A 111 -18.63 -4.35 -9.04
N ARG A 112 -17.48 -3.76 -9.36
CA ARG A 112 -17.28 -2.98 -10.59
C ARG A 112 -17.04 -3.85 -11.81
N PHE A 113 -16.24 -4.90 -11.67
CA PHE A 113 -15.79 -5.76 -12.76
C PHE A 113 -16.41 -7.15 -12.60
N GLN A 114 -17.59 -7.36 -13.19
CA GLN A 114 -18.39 -8.58 -13.02
C GLN A 114 -17.69 -9.88 -13.47
N HIS A 115 -16.67 -9.77 -14.33
CA HIS A 115 -15.89 -10.89 -14.84
C HIS A 115 -14.44 -10.88 -14.35
N LEU A 116 -14.15 -10.21 -13.23
CA LEU A 116 -12.83 -10.20 -12.63
C LEU A 116 -12.39 -11.61 -12.28
N GLN A 117 -11.31 -12.07 -12.90
CA GLN A 117 -10.74 -13.40 -12.72
C GLN A 117 -9.41 -13.36 -11.99
N GLN A 118 -8.56 -12.37 -12.30
CA GLN A 118 -7.18 -12.35 -11.82
C GLN A 118 -6.78 -10.95 -11.34
N VAL A 119 -6.06 -10.91 -10.21
CA VAL A 119 -5.49 -9.68 -9.66
C VAL A 119 -4.01 -9.89 -9.36
N HIS A 120 -3.18 -9.03 -9.94
CA HIS A 120 -1.75 -8.97 -9.69
C HIS A 120 -1.42 -7.74 -8.85
N ILE A 121 -1.08 -7.96 -7.58
CA ILE A 121 -0.68 -6.90 -6.65
C ILE A 121 0.84 -6.75 -6.65
N PHE A 122 1.31 -5.50 -6.70
CA PHE A 122 2.71 -5.11 -6.58
C PHE A 122 2.89 -4.17 -5.39
N SER A 123 3.87 -4.46 -4.54
CA SER A 123 4.22 -3.60 -3.40
C SER A 123 5.73 -3.52 -3.15
N ASP A 124 6.18 -2.57 -2.34
CA ASP A 124 7.55 -2.62 -1.82
C ASP A 124 7.71 -3.79 -0.81
N GLY A 125 8.95 -4.24 -0.66
CA GLY A 125 9.34 -5.38 0.17
C GLY A 125 9.47 -5.07 1.66
N SER A 126 8.80 -4.03 2.18
CA SER A 126 8.87 -3.65 3.60
C SER A 126 8.40 -4.80 4.49
N SER A 127 9.34 -5.45 5.18
CA SER A 127 9.06 -6.64 6.00
C SER A 127 8.22 -6.39 7.24
N GLN A 128 8.08 -5.13 7.66
CA GLN A 128 7.25 -4.75 8.80
C GLN A 128 5.77 -4.61 8.43
N GLN A 129 5.47 -4.34 7.14
CA GLN A 129 4.13 -4.00 6.68
C GLN A 129 3.61 -5.04 5.68
N LEU A 130 4.28 -5.16 4.53
CA LEU A 130 3.76 -5.92 3.39
C LEU A 130 4.49 -7.26 3.23
N LYS A 131 5.81 -7.33 3.43
CA LYS A 131 6.56 -8.58 3.25
C LYS A 131 6.63 -9.44 4.53
N GLN A 132 5.47 -9.95 4.96
CA GLN A 132 5.34 -10.76 6.18
C GLN A 132 4.58 -12.08 5.97
N LYS A 133 4.83 -13.09 6.82
CA LYS A 133 4.22 -14.43 6.72
C LYS A 133 2.69 -14.41 6.71
N PHE A 134 2.10 -13.47 7.43
CA PHE A 134 0.65 -13.32 7.53
C PHE A 134 0.05 -12.89 6.20
N LEU A 135 0.76 -12.05 5.42
CA LEU A 135 0.28 -11.64 4.11
C LEU A 135 0.16 -12.83 3.17
N PHE A 136 1.14 -13.74 3.12
CA PHE A 136 1.04 -14.92 2.26
C PHE A 136 -0.18 -15.79 2.59
N ARG A 137 -0.45 -16.01 3.88
CA ARG A 137 -1.65 -16.75 4.30
C ARG A 137 -2.92 -15.99 3.92
N ASN A 138 -2.89 -14.66 4.08
CA ASN A 138 -4.02 -13.81 3.79
C ASN A 138 -4.34 -13.74 2.29
N VAL A 139 -3.34 -13.74 1.41
CA VAL A 139 -3.52 -13.77 -0.05
C VAL A 139 -4.32 -15.01 -0.47
N CYS A 140 -3.98 -16.19 0.05
CA CYS A 140 -4.75 -17.41 -0.22
C CYS A 140 -6.20 -17.30 0.25
N ARG A 141 -6.42 -16.71 1.42
CA ARG A 141 -7.76 -16.51 1.99
C ARG A 141 -8.59 -15.53 1.15
N LEU A 142 -8.01 -14.39 0.79
CA LEU A 142 -8.67 -13.36 -0.04
C LEU A 142 -9.02 -13.91 -1.43
N SER A 143 -8.10 -14.68 -2.05
CA SER A 143 -8.36 -15.37 -3.32
C SER A 143 -9.58 -16.29 -3.22
N GLN A 144 -9.71 -17.07 -2.15
CA GLN A 144 -10.87 -17.94 -1.93
C GLN A 144 -12.16 -17.15 -1.64
N GLN A 145 -12.08 -16.12 -0.81
CA GLN A 145 -13.22 -15.29 -0.42
C GLN A 145 -13.84 -14.60 -1.64
N HIS A 146 -13.02 -13.98 -2.47
CA HIS A 146 -13.46 -13.22 -3.64
C HIS A 146 -13.55 -14.06 -4.92
N LYS A 147 -13.26 -15.37 -4.84
CA LYS A 147 -13.33 -16.32 -5.97
C LYS A 147 -12.55 -15.87 -7.20
N MET A 148 -11.34 -15.34 -6.96
CA MET A 148 -10.43 -14.85 -8.00
C MET A 148 -8.99 -15.33 -7.74
N ASP A 149 -8.17 -15.37 -8.78
CA ASP A 149 -6.75 -15.64 -8.65
C ASP A 149 -6.02 -14.39 -8.15
N LEU A 150 -5.44 -14.48 -6.94
CA LEU A 150 -4.69 -13.37 -6.35
C LEU A 150 -3.19 -13.69 -6.32
N SER A 151 -2.40 -12.88 -7.02
CA SER A 151 -0.95 -12.99 -7.05
C SER A 151 -0.29 -11.76 -6.45
N TRP A 152 0.67 -11.96 -5.55
CA TRP A 152 1.42 -10.86 -4.93
C TRP A 152 2.89 -10.86 -5.36
N HIS A 153 3.35 -9.71 -5.84
CA HIS A 153 4.69 -9.46 -6.34
C HIS A 153 5.35 -8.36 -5.51
N TYR A 154 6.67 -8.45 -5.36
CA TYR A 154 7.45 -7.44 -4.64
C TYR A 154 8.46 -6.79 -5.57
N PHE A 155 8.63 -5.48 -5.45
CA PHE A 155 9.77 -4.78 -6.04
C PHE A 155 11.06 -5.09 -5.27
N ALA A 156 12.19 -4.90 -5.94
CA ALA A 156 13.49 -4.92 -5.31
C ALA A 156 13.59 -3.75 -4.31
N THR A 157 14.27 -3.99 -3.19
CA THR A 157 14.42 -3.02 -2.09
C THR A 157 14.81 -1.63 -2.60
N SER A 158 14.14 -0.59 -2.07
CA SER A 158 14.39 0.83 -2.38
C SER A 158 14.03 1.26 -3.80
N GLN A 159 13.20 0.50 -4.52
CA GLN A 159 12.81 0.79 -5.91
C GLN A 159 11.29 0.69 -6.15
N GLY A 160 10.48 0.57 -5.10
CA GLY A 160 9.01 0.58 -5.20
C GLY A 160 8.39 1.95 -5.46
N LYS A 161 9.20 3.02 -5.54
CA LYS A 161 8.71 4.38 -5.76
C LYS A 161 7.97 4.47 -7.09
N GLY A 162 6.71 4.89 -7.03
CA GLY A 162 5.83 4.84 -8.19
C GLY A 162 4.66 5.80 -8.09
N VAL A 163 3.61 5.50 -8.85
CA VAL A 163 2.39 6.33 -8.90
C VAL A 163 1.75 6.49 -7.52
N VAL A 164 1.85 5.47 -6.66
CA VAL A 164 1.27 5.45 -5.31
C VAL A 164 1.86 6.51 -4.37
N ASP A 165 3.14 6.87 -4.54
CA ASP A 165 3.75 7.99 -3.80
C ASP A 165 3.20 9.34 -4.27
N ALA A 166 3.06 9.49 -5.59
CA ALA A 166 2.56 10.73 -6.18
C ALA A 166 1.10 10.98 -5.81
N VAL A 167 0.28 9.92 -5.72
CA VAL A 167 -1.11 9.97 -5.25
C VAL A 167 -1.16 10.48 -3.81
N GLY A 168 -0.41 9.86 -2.90
CA GLY A 168 -0.38 10.28 -1.49
C GLY A 168 0.14 11.70 -1.30
N GLY A 169 1.25 12.05 -1.97
CA GLY A 169 1.79 13.41 -1.95
C GLY A 169 0.83 14.46 -2.50
N THR A 170 0.04 14.11 -3.53
CA THR A 170 -0.97 15.00 -4.11
C THR A 170 -2.10 15.26 -3.14
N LEU A 171 -2.66 14.21 -2.52
CA LEU A 171 -3.71 14.36 -1.50
C LEU A 171 -3.24 15.15 -0.29
N ASN A 172 -2.07 14.82 0.25
CA ASN A 172 -1.47 15.55 1.37
C ASN A 172 -1.33 17.04 1.05
N ARG A 173 -0.86 17.38 -0.17
CA ARG A 173 -0.74 18.78 -0.59
C ARG A 173 -2.10 19.48 -0.73
N LEU A 174 -3.12 18.80 -1.26
CA LEU A 174 -4.47 19.35 -1.42
C LEU A 174 -5.10 19.66 -0.05
N VAL A 175 -5.08 18.69 0.87
CA VAL A 175 -5.66 18.85 2.21
C VAL A 175 -4.85 19.89 3.01
N HIS A 176 -3.52 19.86 2.94
CA HIS A 176 -2.70 20.88 3.60
C HIS A 176 -3.00 22.30 3.10
N ARG A 177 -3.26 22.48 1.80
CA ARG A 177 -3.67 23.78 1.25
C ARG A 177 -5.04 24.22 1.78
N ALA A 178 -5.99 23.29 1.84
CA ALA A 178 -7.32 23.55 2.40
C ALA A 178 -7.25 23.98 3.87
N ILE A 179 -6.43 23.29 4.67
CA ILE A 179 -6.15 23.67 6.06
C ILE A 179 -5.53 25.07 6.12
N LYS A 180 -4.57 25.36 5.24
CA LYS A 180 -3.96 26.70 5.17
C LYS A 180 -4.95 27.81 4.82
N SER A 181 -6.02 27.51 4.09
CA SER A 181 -7.12 28.44 3.80
C SER A 181 -8.19 28.51 4.89
N GLY A 182 -7.98 27.86 6.05
CA GLY A 182 -8.87 27.93 7.20
C GLY A 182 -9.79 26.73 7.39
N GLU A 183 -9.69 25.67 6.57
CA GLU A 183 -10.46 24.44 6.81
C GLU A 183 -9.90 23.68 8.03
N ARG A 184 -10.78 23.09 8.82
CA ARG A 184 -10.40 22.28 9.99
C ARG A 184 -10.29 20.81 9.59
N CYS A 185 -9.15 20.20 9.87
CA CYS A 185 -8.92 18.77 9.69
C CYS A 185 -8.36 18.18 10.98
N THR A 186 -9.15 17.36 11.67
CA THR A 186 -8.80 16.79 12.99
C THR A 186 -8.95 15.28 13.07
N SER A 187 -9.33 14.64 11.97
CA SER A 187 -9.54 13.19 11.89
C SER A 187 -9.41 12.69 10.46
N ALA A 188 -9.35 11.37 10.29
CA ALA A 188 -9.45 10.71 8.99
C ALA A 188 -10.75 11.09 8.25
N ALA A 189 -11.90 11.09 8.95
CA ALA A 189 -13.18 11.52 8.39
C ALA A 189 -13.11 12.96 7.83
N ASP A 190 -12.53 13.90 8.58
CA ASP A 190 -12.34 15.28 8.09
C ASP A 190 -11.42 15.31 6.86
N PHE A 191 -10.32 14.57 6.90
CA PHE A 191 -9.39 14.48 5.77
C PHE A 191 -10.10 13.97 4.51
N VAL A 192 -10.88 12.89 4.63
CA VAL A 192 -11.64 12.28 3.53
C VAL A 192 -12.63 13.29 2.96
N LYS A 193 -13.41 13.95 3.82
CA LYS A 193 -14.37 14.97 3.41
C LYS A 193 -13.72 16.12 2.64
N ILE A 194 -12.59 16.63 3.15
CA ILE A 194 -11.84 17.70 2.48
C ILE A 194 -11.31 17.19 1.14
N ALA A 195 -10.65 16.03 1.12
CA ALA A 195 -10.06 15.46 -0.08
C ALA A 195 -11.09 15.26 -1.20
N GLN A 196 -12.23 14.64 -0.89
CA GLN A 196 -13.34 14.42 -1.83
C GLN A 196 -13.92 15.75 -2.37
N SER A 197 -13.89 16.83 -1.58
CA SER A 197 -14.30 18.16 -2.07
C SER A 197 -13.30 18.80 -3.04
N LYS A 198 -12.02 18.37 -3.01
CA LYS A 198 -10.94 18.95 -3.83
C LYS A 198 -10.58 18.10 -5.05
N THR A 199 -10.93 16.82 -5.08
CA THR A 199 -10.67 15.95 -6.22
C THR A 199 -11.74 14.88 -6.38
N THR A 200 -12.09 14.61 -7.64
CA THR A 200 -12.93 13.47 -8.06
C THR A 200 -12.11 12.40 -8.79
N THR A 201 -10.82 12.65 -9.03
CA THR A 201 -9.92 11.74 -9.76
C THR A 201 -9.34 10.65 -8.88
N ILE A 202 -9.32 10.87 -7.56
CA ILE A 202 -8.81 9.92 -6.57
C ILE A 202 -9.99 9.49 -5.70
N ASN A 203 -10.25 8.19 -5.64
CA ASN A 203 -11.25 7.60 -4.77
C ASN A 203 -10.69 7.58 -3.34
N VAL A 204 -11.15 8.49 -2.49
CA VAL A 204 -10.67 8.63 -1.11
C VAL A 204 -11.71 8.09 -0.15
N MET A 205 -11.32 7.21 0.77
CA MET A 205 -12.22 6.55 1.70
C MET A 205 -11.64 6.49 3.10
N GLU A 206 -12.52 6.47 4.11
CA GLU A 206 -12.10 6.24 5.48
C GLU A 206 -11.97 4.75 5.75
N LEU A 207 -10.86 4.36 6.38
CA LEU A 207 -10.68 3.05 6.99
C LEU A 207 -10.84 3.21 8.50
N THR A 208 -12.03 2.92 8.99
CA THR A 208 -12.40 3.11 10.39
C THR A 208 -11.72 2.08 11.28
N GLN A 209 -11.65 2.38 12.58
CA GLN A 209 -11.12 1.44 13.56
C GLN A 209 -11.98 0.17 13.64
N ASP A 210 -13.30 0.28 13.48
CA ASP A 210 -14.22 -0.87 13.46
C ASP A 210 -13.88 -1.86 12.34
N CYS A 211 -13.59 -1.38 11.12
CA CYS A 211 -13.16 -2.26 10.02
C CYS A 211 -11.84 -3.00 10.35
N ILE A 212 -10.92 -2.33 11.05
CA ILE A 212 -9.65 -2.93 11.46
C ILE A 212 -9.88 -3.98 12.56
N ASP A 213 -10.77 -3.70 13.49
CA ASP A 213 -11.10 -4.62 14.60
C ASP A 213 -11.90 -5.84 14.11
N GLU A 214 -12.77 -5.68 13.12
CA GLU A 214 -13.43 -6.80 12.44
C GLU A 214 -12.41 -7.68 11.72
N SER A 215 -11.51 -7.07 10.92
CA SER A 215 -10.39 -7.74 10.27
C SER A 215 -9.53 -8.52 11.28
N LYS A 216 -9.28 -7.93 12.46
CA LYS A 216 -8.60 -8.60 13.57
C LYS A 216 -9.39 -9.79 14.11
N GLY A 217 -10.68 -9.63 14.38
CA GLY A 217 -11.55 -10.71 14.86
C GLY A 217 -11.54 -11.93 13.93
N GLN A 218 -11.58 -11.70 12.62
CA GLN A 218 -11.56 -12.76 11.61
C GLN A 218 -10.18 -13.46 11.49
N LEU A 219 -9.08 -12.73 11.70
CA LEU A 219 -7.74 -13.20 11.34
C LEU A 219 -6.84 -13.59 12.51
N GLU A 220 -7.14 -13.13 13.73
CA GLU A 220 -6.27 -13.32 14.90
C GLU A 220 -5.91 -14.79 15.12
N GLN A 221 -6.89 -15.70 15.07
CA GLN A 221 -6.66 -17.14 15.26
C GLN A 221 -5.90 -17.76 14.09
N LEU A 222 -6.27 -17.40 12.85
CA LEU A 222 -5.60 -17.86 11.63
C LEU A 222 -4.12 -17.49 11.63
N PHE A 223 -3.82 -16.25 12.02
CA PHE A 223 -2.46 -15.72 12.07
C PHE A 223 -1.65 -16.34 13.21
N LYS A 224 -2.26 -16.57 14.39
CA LYS A 224 -1.59 -17.33 15.47
C LYS A 224 -1.17 -18.73 15.03
N ALA A 225 -1.99 -19.42 14.23
CA ALA A 225 -1.67 -20.74 13.69
C ALA A 225 -0.67 -20.71 12.52
N THR A 226 -0.40 -19.53 11.93
CA THR A 226 0.46 -19.40 10.74
C THR A 226 1.93 -19.59 11.08
N LYS A 227 2.52 -20.65 10.52
CA LYS A 227 3.96 -20.93 10.60
C LYS A 227 4.73 -19.97 9.68
N SER A 228 5.98 -19.67 10.07
CA SER A 228 6.87 -18.88 9.22
C SER A 228 7.25 -19.71 7.99
N VAL A 229 7.18 -19.09 6.81
CA VAL A 229 7.70 -19.70 5.59
C VAL A 229 9.24 -19.66 5.67
N PRO A 230 9.94 -20.79 5.45
CA PRO A 230 11.40 -20.83 5.42
C PRO A 230 11.95 -19.80 4.42
N GLU A 231 13.08 -19.18 4.76
CA GLU A 231 13.85 -18.31 3.85
C GLU A 231 13.21 -16.98 3.38
N THR A 232 11.99 -16.64 3.81
CA THR A 232 11.35 -15.35 3.46
C THR A 232 12.22 -14.13 3.82
N LYS A 233 12.95 -14.19 4.94
CA LYS A 233 13.88 -13.14 5.38
C LYS A 233 15.27 -13.24 4.72
N LYS A 234 15.63 -14.37 4.12
CA LYS A 234 16.92 -14.57 3.43
C LYS A 234 16.83 -14.14 1.96
N ASN A 235 15.65 -14.29 1.35
CA ASN A 235 15.39 -13.94 -0.05
C ASN A 235 15.09 -12.44 -0.29
N SER A 236 15.20 -11.59 0.74
CA SER A 236 15.51 -10.17 0.51
C SER A 236 17.00 -10.09 0.17
N PHE A 237 17.33 -10.18 -1.12
CA PHE A 237 18.67 -9.96 -1.63
C PHE A 237 19.12 -8.56 -1.22
N ASN A 238 19.92 -8.51 -0.15
CA ASN A 238 20.66 -7.39 0.45
C ASN A 238 20.28 -7.20 1.93
N LYS A 239 21.08 -7.80 2.81
CA LYS A 239 21.37 -7.20 4.11
C LYS A 239 22.09 -5.88 3.82
N SER A 240 21.43 -4.75 4.02
CA SER A 240 22.16 -3.51 4.26
C SER A 240 23.03 -3.74 5.50
N SER A 241 24.33 -3.88 5.29
CA SER A 241 25.29 -3.81 6.38
C SER A 241 25.36 -2.35 6.81
N SER A 242 24.49 -1.96 7.75
CA SER A 242 24.68 -0.75 8.55
C SER A 242 25.90 -0.95 9.44
N LYS A 243 26.94 -0.16 9.17
CA LYS A 243 27.82 0.37 10.21
C LYS A 243 27.45 1.84 10.38
#